data_AF-A0A8R1ECM8-F1
#
_entry.id   AF-A0A8R1ECM8-F1
#
_cell.length_a   1.000
_cell.length_b   1.000
_cell.length_c   1.000
_cell.angle_alpha   90.00
_cell.angle_beta   90.00
_cell.angle_gamma   90.00
#
_symmetry.space_group_name_H-M   'P 1'
#
loop_
_entity.id
_entity.type
_entity.pdbx_description
1 polymer ?
#
loop_
_entity_poly.entity_id
_entity_poly.type
_entity_poly.pdbx_seq_one_letter_code
_entity_poly.pdbx_strand_id
1 'polypeptide(L)'
;MGTVSLVGQLFVVFLLTSYLLNKYSTIRKQNPIVTISTFIGWYFSLIIIFVLPLDVAITFFHKCETDRQRILNASLAGTPSPIIPECELPGGYVPDKVLFDLWRVVYWSAQMLTWLILPLLQSYVTAGNFTIFGKIRAAVINNALYYGIYSLCFLAILIYAMIKGVSINIENVKVILVSASNTWGLFLLVVLLGHGLVELPRSLWHHGNRHYRLRRTYFDIEKLASEKSEAEENVKEMYKRVRILFNSMKSDTNGQRRKVRTILSKFSDEIIDNLFPSRQVIDNANKEEDGGFCSEAKLISLHKKSIYAVQTLNNTTALWK
;
A
#
# COMPACT_ATOMS: atom_id res chain seq x y z
N MET A 1 -30.83 -6.68 -17.53
CA MET A 1 -30.56 -5.23 -17.37
C MET A 1 -29.59 -4.93 -16.22
N GLY A 2 -29.70 -5.62 -15.06
CA GLY A 2 -28.81 -5.33 -13.93
C GLY A 2 -27.32 -5.67 -14.12
N THR A 3 -26.98 -6.74 -14.85
CA THR A 3 -25.58 -7.05 -15.20
C THR A 3 -24.92 -5.94 -16.02
N VAL A 4 -25.69 -5.28 -16.91
CA VAL A 4 -25.19 -4.15 -17.72
C VAL A 4 -24.92 -2.94 -16.82
N SER A 5 -25.76 -2.72 -15.81
CA SER A 5 -25.55 -1.68 -14.80
C SER A 5 -24.27 -1.92 -13.99
N LEU A 6 -24.06 -3.15 -13.50
CA LEU A 6 -22.84 -3.52 -12.78
C LEU A 6 -21.58 -3.35 -13.65
N VAL A 7 -21.61 -3.82 -14.90
CA VAL A 7 -20.48 -3.67 -15.83
C VAL A 7 -20.18 -2.19 -16.08
N GLY A 8 -21.22 -1.36 -16.24
CA GLY A 8 -21.07 0.10 -16.36
C GLY A 8 -20.41 0.71 -15.12
N GLN A 9 -20.85 0.34 -13.91
CA GLN A 9 -20.25 0.79 -12.66
C GLN A 9 -18.78 0.38 -12.54
N LEU A 10 -18.45 -0.88 -12.83
CA LEU A 10 -17.08 -1.39 -12.83
C LEU A 10 -16.18 -0.62 -13.81
N PHE A 11 -16.70 -0.31 -15.00
CA PHE A 11 -15.98 0.48 -16.00
C PHE A 11 -15.75 1.93 -15.53
N VAL A 12 -16.76 2.57 -14.92
CA VAL A 12 -16.60 3.92 -14.35
C VAL A 12 -15.54 3.92 -13.25
N VAL A 13 -15.55 2.92 -12.35
CA VAL A 13 -14.53 2.78 -11.31
C VAL A 13 -13.14 2.52 -11.89
N PHE A 14 -13.05 1.76 -12.99
CA PHE A 14 -11.80 1.54 -13.71
C PHE A 14 -11.22 2.85 -14.26
N LEU A 15 -12.06 3.66 -14.91
CA LEU A 15 -11.66 4.97 -15.43
C LEU A 15 -11.26 5.93 -14.30
N LEU A 16 -12.04 5.96 -13.21
CA LEU A 16 -11.75 6.78 -12.04
C LEU A 16 -10.41 6.39 -11.41
N THR A 17 -10.19 5.09 -11.18
CA THR A 17 -8.92 4.57 -10.63
C THR A 17 -7.76 4.92 -11.55
N SER A 18 -7.92 4.77 -12.87
CA SER A 18 -6.89 5.11 -13.85
C SER A 18 -6.56 6.60 -13.84
N TYR A 19 -7.58 7.46 -13.76
CA TYR A 19 -7.41 8.91 -13.65
C TYR A 19 -6.68 9.30 -12.36
N LEU A 20 -7.11 8.77 -11.21
CA LEU A 20 -6.47 9.03 -9.92
C LEU A 20 -5.02 8.56 -9.91
N LEU A 21 -4.76 7.37 -10.46
CA LEU A 21 -3.40 6.85 -10.54
C LEU A 21 -2.51 7.73 -11.43
N ASN A 22 -3.00 8.21 -12.56
CA ASN A 22 -2.24 9.13 -13.41
C ASN A 22 -2.02 10.51 -12.77
N LYS A 23 -2.98 10.98 -11.96
CA LYS A 23 -2.89 12.26 -11.26
C LYS A 23 -1.90 12.22 -10.10
N TYR A 24 -1.92 11.15 -9.30
CA TYR A 24 -1.13 11.03 -8.07
C TYR A 24 0.16 10.23 -8.24
N SER A 25 0.30 9.46 -9.32
CA SER A 25 1.51 8.68 -9.60
C SER A 25 2.12 9.05 -10.95
N THR A 26 3.44 9.23 -10.97
CA THR A 26 4.19 9.39 -12.22
C THR A 26 4.43 8.01 -12.86
N ILE A 27 3.40 7.48 -13.53
CA ILE A 27 3.37 6.13 -14.14
C ILE A 27 4.63 5.84 -14.99
N ARG A 28 5.13 6.84 -15.73
CA ARG A 28 6.31 6.69 -16.61
C ARG A 28 7.64 6.53 -15.87
N LYS A 29 7.75 6.99 -14.63
CA LYS A 29 9.01 6.93 -13.86
C LYS A 29 9.05 5.75 -12.88
N GLN A 30 7.90 5.16 -12.57
CA GLN A 30 7.77 4.11 -11.57
C GLN A 30 7.96 2.70 -12.14
N ASN A 31 8.24 1.74 -11.25
CA ASN A 31 8.30 0.34 -11.64
C ASN A 31 6.88 -0.17 -11.94
N PRO A 32 6.64 -0.84 -13.08
CA PRO A 32 5.31 -1.30 -13.47
C PRO A 32 4.65 -2.22 -12.43
N ILE A 33 5.43 -3.00 -11.68
CA ILE A 33 4.91 -3.88 -10.62
C ILE A 33 4.22 -3.05 -9.51
N VAL A 34 4.81 -1.90 -9.17
CA VAL A 34 4.23 -1.00 -8.16
C VAL A 34 2.93 -0.42 -8.68
N THR A 35 2.94 0.11 -9.91
CA THR A 35 1.77 0.71 -10.53
C THR A 35 0.61 -0.26 -10.65
N ILE A 36 0.85 -1.50 -11.09
CA ILE A 36 -0.18 -2.55 -11.20
C ILE A 36 -0.73 -2.92 -9.83
N SER A 37 0.13 -3.14 -8.83
CA SER A 37 -0.31 -3.53 -7.49
C SER A 37 -1.15 -2.43 -6.82
N THR A 38 -0.74 -1.16 -6.97
CA THR A 38 -1.51 -0.01 -6.48
C THR A 38 -2.83 0.14 -7.22
N PHE A 39 -2.84 -0.04 -8.55
CA PHE A 39 -4.07 -0.01 -9.34
C PHE A 39 -5.09 -1.05 -8.86
N ILE A 40 -4.65 -2.30 -8.70
CA ILE A 40 -5.49 -3.41 -8.23
C ILE A 40 -6.05 -3.10 -6.84
N GLY A 41 -5.21 -2.63 -5.91
CA GLY A 41 -5.64 -2.26 -4.57
C GLY A 41 -6.71 -1.17 -4.57
N TRP A 42 -6.45 -0.05 -5.27
CA TRP A 42 -7.38 1.07 -5.33
C TRP A 42 -8.68 0.70 -6.04
N TYR A 43 -8.59 -0.07 -7.13
CA TYR A 43 -9.75 -0.53 -7.89
C TYR A 43 -10.69 -1.33 -6.98
N PHE A 44 -10.18 -2.32 -6.25
CA PHE A 44 -11.03 -3.12 -5.35
C PHE A 44 -11.59 -2.32 -4.18
N SER A 45 -10.82 -1.40 -3.60
CA SER A 45 -11.35 -0.51 -2.55
C SER A 45 -12.50 0.36 -3.05
N LEU A 46 -12.39 0.92 -4.25
CA LEU A 46 -13.42 1.79 -4.83
C LEU A 46 -14.64 1.01 -5.34
N ILE A 47 -14.47 -0.24 -5.80
CA ILE A 47 -15.58 -1.10 -6.20
C ILE A 47 -16.55 -1.37 -5.03
N ILE A 48 -16.03 -1.57 -3.82
CA ILE A 48 -16.83 -1.91 -2.63
C ILE A 48 -17.93 -0.87 -2.37
N ILE A 49 -17.67 0.41 -2.66
CA ILE A 49 -18.62 1.51 -2.50
C ILE A 49 -19.91 1.27 -3.31
N PHE A 50 -19.81 0.64 -4.48
CA PHE A 50 -20.95 0.38 -5.36
C PHE A 50 -21.52 -1.02 -5.17
N VAL A 51 -20.67 -2.02 -4.96
CA VAL A 51 -21.10 -3.42 -4.83
C VAL A 51 -21.80 -3.69 -3.51
N LEU A 52 -21.34 -3.09 -2.41
CA LEU A 52 -21.90 -3.37 -1.08
C LEU A 52 -23.37 -2.92 -0.95
N PRO A 53 -23.79 -1.72 -1.39
CA PRO A 53 -25.20 -1.35 -1.39
C PRO A 53 -26.06 -2.27 -2.26
N LEU A 54 -25.54 -2.71 -3.42
CA LEU A 54 -26.23 -3.64 -4.31
C LEU A 54 -26.42 -5.02 -3.65
N ASP A 55 -25.38 -5.54 -3.00
CA ASP A 55 -25.41 -6.81 -2.27
C ASP A 55 -26.43 -6.77 -1.12
N VAL A 56 -26.44 -5.68 -0.36
CA VAL A 56 -27.43 -5.45 0.70
C VAL A 56 -28.86 -5.41 0.13
N ALA A 57 -29.08 -4.71 -0.99
CA ALA A 57 -30.39 -4.65 -1.64
C ALA A 57 -30.87 -6.02 -2.13
N ILE A 58 -29.98 -6.81 -2.76
CA ILE A 58 -30.27 -8.18 -3.21
C ILE A 58 -30.58 -9.09 -2.01
N THR A 59 -29.84 -8.95 -0.91
CA THR A 59 -30.09 -9.70 0.32
C THR A 59 -31.46 -9.39 0.91
N PHE A 60 -31.87 -8.12 0.96
CA PHE A 60 -33.20 -7.73 1.40
C PHE A 60 -34.31 -8.28 0.49
N PHE A 61 -34.07 -8.29 -0.83
CA PHE A 61 -35.00 -8.89 -1.79
C PHE A 61 -35.19 -10.40 -1.53
N HIS A 62 -34.11 -11.16 -1.40
CA HIS A 62 -34.17 -12.60 -1.09
C HIS A 62 -34.86 -12.90 0.25
N LYS A 63 -34.63 -12.04 1.25
CA LYS A 63 -35.32 -12.13 2.53
C LYS A 63 -36.83 -11.90 2.36
N CYS A 64 -37.23 -10.89 1.60
CA CYS A 64 -38.63 -10.62 1.28
C CYS A 64 -39.28 -11.83 0.58
N GLU A 65 -38.61 -12.40 -0.43
CA GLU A 65 -39.15 -13.58 -1.14
C GLU A 65 -39.33 -14.78 -0.22
N THR A 66 -38.37 -15.02 0.67
CA THR A 66 -38.43 -16.10 1.66
C THR A 66 -39.61 -15.90 2.61
N ASP A 67 -39.80 -14.69 3.13
CA ASP A 67 -40.90 -14.38 4.05
C ASP A 67 -42.26 -14.40 3.34
N ARG A 68 -42.34 -13.97 2.08
CA ARG A 68 -43.52 -14.09 1.22
C ARG A 68 -43.93 -15.55 1.05
N GLN A 69 -42.99 -16.45 0.75
CA GLN A 69 -43.27 -17.89 0.62
C GLN A 69 -43.76 -18.51 1.93
N ARG A 70 -43.17 -18.14 3.06
CA ARG A 70 -43.62 -18.60 4.39
C ARG A 70 -45.06 -18.21 4.68
N ILE A 71 -45.43 -16.95 4.38
CA ILE A 71 -46.79 -16.43 4.56
C ILE A 71 -47.78 -17.16 3.64
N LEU A 72 -47.43 -17.40 2.37
CA LEU A 72 -48.26 -18.16 1.44
C LEU A 72 -48.52 -19.58 1.94
N ASN A 73 -47.48 -20.28 2.42
CA ASN A 73 -47.62 -21.62 2.99
C ASN A 73 -48.46 -21.65 4.28
N ALA A 74 -48.39 -20.60 5.11
CA ALA A 74 -49.21 -20.47 6.32
C ALA A 74 -50.67 -20.13 6.01
N SER A 75 -50.94 -19.36 4.94
CA SER A 75 -52.30 -19.02 4.51
C SER A 75 -53.09 -20.26 4.03
N LEU A 76 -52.39 -21.22 3.41
CA LEU A 76 -52.94 -22.52 3.02
C LEU A 76 -53.32 -23.39 4.23
N ALA A 77 -52.79 -23.08 5.43
CA ALA A 77 -53.09 -23.78 6.67
C ALA A 77 -54.27 -23.17 7.47
N GLY A 78 -55.03 -22.23 6.87
CA GLY A 78 -56.33 -21.79 7.41
C GLY A 78 -56.30 -20.61 8.38
N THR A 79 -55.43 -19.62 8.18
CA THR A 79 -55.41 -18.37 8.97
C THR A 79 -55.94 -17.17 8.17
N PRO A 80 -56.53 -16.13 8.80
CA PRO A 80 -57.23 -15.05 8.10
C PRO A 80 -56.25 -14.14 7.33
N SER A 81 -56.61 -13.85 6.08
CA SER A 81 -56.02 -12.88 5.12
C SER A 81 -54.69 -12.24 5.54
N PRO A 82 -53.55 -12.90 5.29
CA PRO A 82 -52.26 -12.29 5.56
C PRO A 82 -51.95 -11.19 4.53
N ILE A 83 -51.40 -10.07 4.99
CA ILE A 83 -50.85 -9.04 4.13
C ILE A 83 -49.63 -9.64 3.42
N ILE A 84 -49.74 -9.91 2.12
CA ILE A 84 -48.65 -10.48 1.32
C ILE A 84 -47.67 -9.34 1.00
N PRO A 85 -46.39 -9.43 1.40
CA PRO A 85 -45.41 -8.42 1.05
C PRO A 85 -45.14 -8.46 -0.46
N GLU A 86 -45.23 -7.29 -1.10
CA GLU A 86 -44.80 -7.11 -2.49
C GLU A 86 -43.27 -6.92 -2.51
N CYS A 87 -42.57 -7.85 -3.17
CA CYS A 87 -41.12 -7.82 -3.27
C CYS A 87 -40.72 -7.21 -4.62
N GLU A 88 -40.21 -5.98 -4.61
CA GLU A 88 -39.74 -5.30 -5.81
C GLU A 88 -38.29 -5.68 -6.13
N LEU A 89 -38.01 -5.94 -7.41
CA LEU A 89 -36.67 -6.31 -7.85
C LEU A 89 -35.73 -5.09 -7.75
N PRO A 90 -34.59 -5.18 -7.06
CA PRO A 90 -33.70 -4.04 -6.92
C PRO A 90 -33.13 -3.63 -8.29
N GLY A 91 -33.08 -2.33 -8.54
CA GLY A 91 -32.43 -1.76 -9.72
C GLY A 91 -30.97 -2.22 -9.76
N GLY A 92 -30.59 -2.94 -10.81
CA GLY A 92 -29.25 -3.51 -10.91
C GLY A 92 -29.13 -4.97 -10.48
N TYR A 93 -30.22 -5.71 -10.25
CA TYR A 93 -30.18 -7.13 -9.86
C TYR A 93 -29.21 -7.97 -10.71
N VAL A 94 -28.36 -8.73 -10.03
CA VAL A 94 -27.30 -9.58 -10.59
C VAL A 94 -27.48 -11.00 -10.03
N PRO A 95 -27.27 -12.05 -10.84
CA PRO A 95 -27.37 -13.43 -10.35
C PRO A 95 -26.39 -13.72 -9.21
N ASP A 96 -26.82 -14.51 -8.22
CA ASP A 96 -26.05 -14.82 -7.02
C ASP A 96 -24.65 -15.38 -7.33
N LYS A 97 -24.54 -16.20 -8.39
CA LYS A 97 -23.27 -16.75 -8.84
C LYS A 97 -22.26 -15.66 -9.22
N VAL A 98 -22.70 -14.62 -9.94
CA VAL A 98 -21.83 -13.54 -10.39
C VAL A 98 -21.35 -12.70 -9.20
N LEU A 99 -22.25 -12.40 -8.27
CA LEU A 99 -21.91 -11.66 -7.06
C LEU A 99 -20.95 -12.45 -6.16
N PHE A 100 -21.19 -13.75 -6.01
CA PHE A 100 -20.33 -14.66 -5.27
C PHE A 100 -18.92 -14.78 -5.88
N ASP A 101 -18.83 -14.93 -7.20
CA ASP A 101 -17.56 -15.00 -7.91
C ASP A 101 -16.80 -13.67 -7.81
N LEU A 102 -17.50 -12.53 -7.91
CA LEU A 102 -16.93 -11.19 -7.73
C LEU A 102 -16.33 -11.03 -6.33
N TRP A 103 -17.10 -11.34 -5.28
CA TRP A 103 -16.61 -11.26 -3.90
C TRP A 103 -15.45 -12.20 -3.64
N ARG A 104 -15.45 -13.40 -4.24
CA ARG A 104 -14.33 -14.34 -4.16
C ARG A 104 -13.06 -13.74 -4.77
N VAL A 105 -13.15 -13.12 -5.94
CA VAL A 105 -12.00 -12.45 -6.58
C VAL A 105 -11.51 -11.30 -5.71
N VAL A 106 -12.40 -10.40 -5.26
CA VAL A 106 -12.04 -9.26 -4.41
C VAL A 106 -11.37 -9.73 -3.12
N TYR A 107 -11.94 -10.73 -2.45
CA TYR A 107 -11.44 -11.25 -1.19
C TYR A 107 -10.02 -11.84 -1.33
N TRP A 108 -9.82 -12.80 -2.23
CA TRP A 108 -8.53 -13.48 -2.34
C TRP A 108 -7.43 -12.58 -2.91
N SER A 109 -7.78 -11.68 -3.83
CA SER A 109 -6.82 -10.70 -4.34
C SER A 109 -6.42 -9.71 -3.26
N ALA A 110 -7.34 -9.21 -2.43
CA ALA A 110 -7.02 -8.34 -1.31
C ALA A 110 -6.17 -9.06 -0.25
N GLN A 111 -6.45 -10.35 0.00
CA GLN A 111 -5.66 -11.17 0.92
C GLN A 111 -4.21 -11.33 0.43
N MET A 112 -4.02 -11.66 -0.85
CA MET A 112 -2.69 -11.77 -1.45
C MET A 112 -1.97 -10.41 -1.50
N LEU A 113 -2.70 -9.34 -1.82
CA LEU A 113 -2.14 -8.00 -1.89
C LEU A 113 -1.61 -7.55 -0.53
N THR A 114 -2.41 -7.76 0.53
CA THR A 114 -2.11 -7.29 1.89
C THR A 114 -0.96 -8.09 2.52
N TRP A 115 -1.03 -9.42 2.46
CA TRP A 115 -0.13 -10.28 3.24
C TRP A 115 1.13 -10.69 2.49
N LEU A 116 1.15 -10.59 1.16
CA LEU A 116 2.28 -11.02 0.34
C LEU A 116 2.85 -9.87 -0.49
N ILE A 117 2.03 -9.28 -1.36
CA ILE A 117 2.54 -8.39 -2.41
C ILE A 117 3.03 -7.06 -1.82
N LEU A 118 2.23 -6.36 -1.00
CA LEU A 118 2.59 -5.03 -0.49
C LEU A 118 3.85 -5.04 0.40
N PRO A 119 4.01 -5.94 1.39
CA PRO A 119 5.22 -5.98 2.22
C PRO A 119 6.48 -6.31 1.40
N LEU A 120 6.38 -7.22 0.43
CA LEU A 120 7.47 -7.55 -0.48
C LEU A 120 7.80 -6.38 -1.41
N LEU A 121 6.79 -5.69 -1.92
CA LEU A 121 6.94 -4.54 -2.81
C LEU A 121 7.64 -3.37 -2.11
N GLN A 122 7.28 -3.08 -0.86
CA GLN A 122 7.93 -2.05 -0.04
C GLN A 122 9.43 -2.34 0.12
N SER A 123 9.79 -3.58 0.42
CA SER A 123 11.20 -4.00 0.52
C SER A 123 11.91 -4.06 -0.84
N TYR A 124 11.19 -4.34 -1.92
CA TYR A 124 11.72 -4.37 -3.29
C TYR A 124 12.07 -2.96 -3.80
N VAL A 125 11.21 -1.97 -3.55
CA VAL A 125 11.44 -0.58 -3.97
C VAL A 125 12.61 0.06 -3.21
N THR A 126 12.78 -0.31 -1.95
CA THR A 126 13.86 0.18 -1.08
C THR A 126 15.16 -0.62 -1.19
N ALA A 127 15.20 -1.70 -1.99
CA ALA A 127 16.40 -2.50 -2.17
C ALA A 127 17.43 -1.81 -3.08
N GLY A 128 18.67 -1.72 -2.60
CA GLY A 128 19.82 -1.15 -3.34
C GLY A 128 20.45 -2.09 -4.37
N ASN A 129 19.94 -3.32 -4.52
CA ASN A 129 20.50 -4.31 -5.45
C ASN A 129 20.31 -3.85 -6.91
N PHE A 130 21.31 -4.08 -7.76
CA PHE A 130 21.28 -3.65 -9.16
C PHE A 130 20.50 -4.59 -10.08
N THR A 131 20.28 -5.85 -9.66
CA THR A 131 19.56 -6.88 -10.43
C THR A 131 18.16 -7.11 -9.88
N ILE A 132 17.20 -7.43 -10.75
CA ILE A 132 15.80 -7.71 -10.35
C ILE A 132 15.75 -8.89 -9.37
N PHE A 133 16.44 -9.99 -9.70
CA PHE A 133 16.52 -11.16 -8.83
C PHE A 133 17.17 -10.84 -7.48
N GLY A 134 18.22 -10.00 -7.48
CA GLY A 134 18.85 -9.53 -6.25
C GLY A 134 17.89 -8.73 -5.38
N LYS A 135 17.05 -7.87 -5.99
CA LYS A 135 16.03 -7.12 -5.26
C LYS A 135 14.93 -8.01 -4.68
N ILE A 136 14.46 -9.01 -5.43
CA ILE A 136 13.46 -9.96 -4.93
C ILE A 136 14.03 -10.76 -3.76
N ARG A 137 15.25 -11.28 -3.89
CA ARG A 137 15.94 -12.00 -2.80
C ARG A 137 16.09 -11.12 -1.55
N ALA A 138 16.54 -9.87 -1.74
CA ALA A 138 16.66 -8.91 -0.64
C ALA A 138 15.29 -8.61 0.00
N ALA A 139 14.24 -8.48 -0.79
CA ALA A 139 12.89 -8.24 -0.30
C ALA A 139 12.34 -9.41 0.53
N VAL A 140 12.60 -10.65 0.13
CA VAL A 140 12.22 -11.84 0.90
C VAL A 140 13.01 -11.91 2.19
N ILE A 141 14.33 -11.68 2.16
CA ILE A 141 15.19 -11.71 3.36
C ILE A 141 14.79 -10.63 4.37
N ASN A 142 14.55 -9.40 3.92
CA ASN A 142 14.14 -8.30 4.80
C ASN A 142 12.78 -8.56 5.48
N ASN A 143 11.88 -9.28 4.79
CA ASN A 143 10.59 -9.66 5.35
C ASN A 143 10.60 -11.01 6.09
N ALA A 144 11.69 -11.76 6.04
CA ALA A 144 11.77 -13.10 6.62
C ALA A 144 11.56 -13.10 8.15
N LEU A 145 12.05 -12.06 8.84
CA LEU A 145 11.83 -11.93 10.28
C LEU A 145 10.33 -11.75 10.60
N TYR A 146 9.64 -10.86 9.89
CA TYR A 146 8.21 -10.62 10.09
C TYR A 146 7.38 -11.87 9.79
N TYR A 147 7.64 -12.53 8.67
CA TYR A 147 6.96 -13.79 8.34
C TYR A 147 7.33 -14.93 9.29
N GLY A 148 8.55 -14.95 9.82
CA GLY A 148 8.98 -15.90 10.85
C GLY A 148 8.17 -15.75 12.13
N ILE A 149 7.97 -14.52 12.60
CA ILE A 149 7.14 -14.23 13.77
C ILE A 149 5.68 -14.65 13.50
N TYR A 150 5.10 -14.29 12.35
CA TYR A 150 3.75 -14.73 11.99
C TYR A 150 3.60 -16.25 11.92
N SER A 151 4.60 -16.93 11.33
CA SER A 151 4.60 -18.39 11.24
C SER A 151 4.69 -19.05 12.62
N LEU A 152 5.45 -18.47 13.56
CA LEU A 152 5.54 -18.99 14.93
C LEU A 152 4.21 -18.83 15.67
N CYS A 153 3.58 -17.66 15.59
CA CYS A 153 2.25 -17.44 16.16
C CYS A 153 1.20 -18.38 15.55
N PHE A 154 1.23 -18.56 14.22
CA PHE A 154 0.34 -19.48 13.53
C PHE A 154 0.55 -20.93 13.96
N LEU A 155 1.81 -21.37 14.13
CA LEU A 155 2.12 -22.70 14.65
C LEU A 155 1.58 -22.91 16.06
N ALA A 156 1.69 -21.91 16.94
CA ALA A 156 1.11 -21.98 18.29
C ALA A 156 -0.43 -22.16 18.25
N ILE A 157 -1.13 -21.44 17.35
CA ILE A 157 -2.57 -21.59 17.14
C ILE A 157 -2.91 -22.99 16.63
N LEU A 158 -2.11 -23.55 15.70
CA LEU A 158 -2.32 -24.91 15.21
C LEU A 158 -2.12 -25.98 16.29
N ILE A 159 -1.08 -25.84 17.12
CA ILE A 159 -0.84 -26.75 18.25
C ILE A 159 -2.02 -26.69 19.22
N TYR A 160 -2.51 -25.48 19.55
CA TYR A 160 -3.69 -25.31 20.38
C TYR A 160 -4.94 -25.98 19.77
N ALA A 161 -5.17 -25.82 18.46
CA ALA A 161 -6.29 -26.45 17.75
C ALA A 161 -6.20 -27.98 17.78
N MET A 162 -5.00 -28.55 17.62
CA MET A 162 -4.77 -30.00 17.77
C MET A 162 -5.11 -30.50 19.17
N ILE A 163 -4.66 -29.79 20.22
CA ILE A 163 -4.96 -30.16 21.62
C ILE A 163 -6.47 -30.17 21.88
N LYS A 164 -7.22 -29.29 21.20
CA LYS A 164 -8.69 -29.24 21.26
C LYS A 164 -9.39 -30.26 20.37
N GLY A 165 -8.65 -31.15 19.71
CA GLY A 165 -9.21 -32.25 18.90
C GLY A 165 -9.66 -31.82 17.50
N VAL A 166 -9.23 -30.66 16.99
CA VAL A 166 -9.55 -30.24 15.62
C VAL A 166 -8.66 -30.98 14.64
N SER A 167 -9.26 -31.66 13.66
CA SER A 167 -8.51 -32.31 12.58
C SER A 167 -7.80 -31.27 11.70
N ILE A 168 -6.51 -31.48 11.42
CA ILE A 168 -5.74 -30.61 10.51
C ILE A 168 -6.07 -31.01 9.07
N ASN A 169 -7.24 -30.61 8.60
CA ASN A 169 -7.60 -30.68 7.18
C ASN A 169 -7.30 -29.34 6.52
N ILE A 170 -7.03 -29.35 5.21
CA ILE A 170 -6.79 -28.13 4.41
C ILE A 170 -7.93 -27.11 4.58
N GLU A 171 -9.17 -27.60 4.69
CA GLU A 171 -10.35 -26.77 4.93
C GLU A 171 -10.29 -26.08 6.30
N ASN A 172 -9.95 -26.82 7.36
CA ASN A 172 -9.85 -26.27 8.72
C ASN A 172 -8.69 -25.27 8.83
N VAL A 173 -7.54 -25.58 8.23
CA VAL A 173 -6.39 -24.67 8.16
C VAL A 173 -6.76 -23.38 7.42
N LYS A 174 -7.49 -23.49 6.31
CA LYS A 174 -8.01 -22.34 5.57
C LYS A 174 -8.94 -21.48 6.43
N VAL A 175 -9.87 -22.09 7.17
CA VAL A 175 -10.79 -21.38 8.06
C VAL A 175 -10.02 -20.64 9.17
N ILE A 176 -9.02 -21.29 9.78
CA ILE A 176 -8.16 -20.67 10.80
C ILE A 176 -7.37 -19.48 10.23
N LEU A 177 -6.85 -19.59 9.01
CA LEU A 177 -6.07 -18.53 8.39
C LEU A 177 -6.95 -17.32 8.00
N VAL A 178 -8.14 -17.59 7.47
CA VAL A 178 -9.15 -16.57 7.17
C VAL A 178 -9.60 -15.85 8.45
N SER A 179 -9.89 -16.60 9.52
CA SER A 179 -10.31 -16.00 10.79
C SER A 179 -9.19 -15.19 11.45
N ALA A 180 -7.95 -15.67 11.45
CA ALA A 180 -6.79 -14.95 11.98
C ALA A 180 -6.51 -13.63 11.22
N SER A 181 -6.66 -13.63 9.88
CA SER A 181 -6.53 -12.41 9.09
C SER A 181 -7.62 -11.39 9.43
N ASN A 182 -8.86 -11.85 9.58
CA ASN A 182 -9.98 -10.99 9.92
C ASN A 182 -9.87 -10.43 11.36
N THR A 183 -9.40 -11.21 12.32
CA THR A 183 -9.17 -10.72 13.69
C THR A 183 -8.06 -9.67 13.73
N TRP A 184 -7.00 -9.81 12.93
CA TRP A 184 -5.99 -8.76 12.77
C TRP A 184 -6.59 -7.45 12.24
N GLY A 185 -7.41 -7.52 11.20
CA GLY A 185 -8.11 -6.35 10.65
C GLY A 185 -9.04 -5.68 11.65
N LEU A 186 -9.83 -6.47 12.40
CA LEU A 186 -10.72 -5.97 13.44
C LEU A 186 -9.95 -5.35 14.62
N PHE A 187 -8.83 -5.96 15.03
CA PHE A 187 -7.96 -5.40 16.06
C PHE A 187 -7.44 -4.02 15.65
N LEU A 188 -6.91 -3.89 14.43
CA LEU A 188 -6.47 -2.59 13.90
C LEU A 188 -7.61 -1.58 13.83
N LEU A 189 -8.80 -2.00 13.39
CA LEU A 189 -9.98 -1.14 13.35
C LEU A 189 -10.31 -0.61 14.75
N VAL A 190 -10.38 -1.46 15.76
CA VAL A 190 -10.69 -1.06 17.14
C VAL A 190 -9.66 -0.04 17.66
N VAL A 191 -8.37 -0.31 17.48
CA VAL A 191 -7.30 0.58 17.95
C VAL A 191 -7.33 1.93 17.21
N LEU A 192 -7.42 1.91 15.88
CA LEU A 192 -7.38 3.13 15.06
C LEU A 192 -8.66 3.95 15.19
N LEU A 193 -9.82 3.30 15.25
CA LEU A 193 -11.11 3.97 15.44
C LEU A 193 -11.18 4.64 16.82
N GLY A 194 -10.63 4.00 17.86
CA GLY A 194 -10.55 4.60 19.19
C GLY A 194 -9.82 5.94 19.19
N HIS A 195 -8.65 6.00 18.53
CA HIS A 195 -7.93 7.27 18.36
C HIS A 195 -8.69 8.26 17.48
N GLY A 196 -9.24 7.80 16.34
CA GLY A 196 -9.99 8.63 15.40
C GLY A 196 -11.21 9.31 16.02
N LEU A 197 -11.95 8.61 16.89
CA LEU A 197 -13.14 9.13 17.56
C LEU A 197 -12.84 10.29 18.51
N VAL A 198 -11.63 10.33 19.09
CA VAL A 198 -11.22 11.37 20.05
C VAL A 198 -10.47 12.51 19.37
N GLU A 199 -9.49 12.18 18.52
CA GLU A 199 -8.61 13.18 17.93
C GLU A 199 -9.31 13.98 16.83
N LEU A 200 -10.27 13.39 16.10
CA LEU A 200 -10.99 14.11 15.04
C LEU A 200 -11.85 15.28 15.60
N PRO A 201 -12.75 15.08 16.58
CA PRO A 201 -13.49 16.20 17.16
C PRO A 201 -12.58 17.23 17.83
N ARG A 202 -11.55 16.78 18.55
CA ARG A 202 -10.56 17.67 19.17
C ARG A 202 -9.85 18.52 18.12
N SER A 203 -9.40 17.92 17.03
CA SER A 203 -8.76 18.61 15.92
C SER A 203 -9.71 19.65 15.31
N LEU A 204 -10.96 19.28 15.03
CA LEU A 204 -11.98 20.20 14.50
C LEU A 204 -12.24 21.38 15.45
N TRP A 205 -12.32 21.13 16.76
CA TRP A 205 -12.47 22.18 17.77
C TRP A 205 -11.28 23.15 17.76
N HIS A 206 -10.06 22.63 17.74
CA HIS A 206 -8.84 23.44 17.64
C HIS A 206 -8.72 24.18 16.31
N HIS A 207 -9.28 23.63 15.22
CA HIS A 207 -9.33 24.30 13.93
C HIS A 207 -10.20 25.57 13.94
N GLY A 208 -11.17 25.66 14.86
CA GLY A 208 -11.94 26.88 15.10
C GLY A 208 -11.15 28.01 15.78
N ASN A 209 -10.08 27.70 16.52
CA ASN A 209 -9.31 28.69 17.27
C ASN A 209 -8.12 29.23 16.46
N ARG A 210 -8.22 30.49 16.01
CA ARG A 210 -7.20 31.16 15.21
C ARG A 210 -5.84 31.27 15.91
N HIS A 211 -5.81 31.56 17.21
CA HIS A 211 -4.54 31.70 17.95
C HIS A 211 -3.81 30.36 18.10
N TYR A 212 -4.55 29.30 18.44
CA TYR A 212 -3.99 27.96 18.53
C TYR A 212 -3.42 27.52 17.17
N ARG A 213 -4.18 27.71 16.09
CA ARG A 213 -3.74 27.38 14.73
C ARG A 213 -2.49 28.13 14.33
N LEU A 214 -2.44 29.43 14.60
CA LEU A 214 -1.28 30.25 14.25
C LEU A 214 -0.01 29.75 14.96
N ARG A 215 -0.09 29.51 16.28
CA ARG A 215 1.04 28.99 17.08
C ARG A 215 1.49 27.62 16.59
N ARG A 216 0.54 26.71 16.32
CA ARG A 216 0.84 25.38 15.81
C ARG A 216 1.50 25.44 14.43
N THR A 217 0.99 26.29 13.54
CA THR A 217 1.56 26.46 12.20
C THR A 217 3.00 27.01 12.26
N TYR A 218 3.29 27.96 13.15
CA TYR A 218 4.67 28.44 13.32
C TYR A 218 5.63 27.31 13.74
N PHE A 219 5.20 26.46 14.69
CA PHE A 219 5.97 25.30 15.11
C PHE A 219 6.14 24.28 13.96
N ASP A 220 5.07 23.99 13.23
CA ASP A 220 5.10 23.04 12.11
C ASP A 220 6.00 23.54 10.96
N ILE A 221 6.00 24.84 10.67
CA ILE A 221 6.90 25.46 9.66
C ILE A 221 8.36 25.32 10.07
N GLU A 222 8.69 25.60 11.33
CA GLU A 222 10.07 25.47 11.83
C GLU A 222 10.55 24.02 11.73
N LYS A 223 9.71 23.08 12.17
CA LYS A 223 10.00 21.64 12.06
C LYS A 223 10.21 21.23 10.61
N LEU A 224 9.31 21.63 9.72
CA LEU A 224 9.38 21.26 8.30
C LEU A 224 10.59 21.90 7.59
N ALA A 225 10.96 23.13 7.95
CA ALA A 225 12.16 23.78 7.46
C ALA A 225 13.43 23.03 7.89
N SER A 226 13.47 22.58 9.15
CA SER A 226 14.57 21.77 9.69
C SER A 226 14.70 20.42 8.97
N GLU A 227 13.59 19.68 8.84
CA GLU A 227 13.56 18.38 8.14
C GLU A 227 13.96 18.51 6.66
N LYS A 228 13.53 19.59 5.99
CA LYS A 228 13.94 19.87 4.61
C LYS A 228 15.44 20.16 4.53
N SER A 229 15.97 21.01 5.41
CA SER A 229 17.41 21.34 5.44
C SER A 229 18.27 20.10 5.67
N GLU A 230 17.87 19.23 6.60
CA GLU A 230 18.54 17.94 6.85
C GLU A 230 18.49 17.02 5.63
N ALA A 231 17.35 16.93 4.95
CA ALA A 231 17.20 16.14 3.74
C ALA A 231 18.08 16.66 2.59
N GLU A 232 18.18 17.98 2.42
CA GLU A 232 19.05 18.61 1.42
C GLU A 232 20.53 18.30 1.70
N GLU A 233 20.98 18.41 2.95
CA GLU A 233 22.37 18.13 3.33
C GLU A 233 22.71 16.64 3.13
N ASN A 234 21.81 15.73 3.54
CA ASN A 234 21.96 14.30 3.32
C ASN A 234 22.12 13.96 1.82
N VAL A 235 21.32 14.59 0.94
CA VAL A 235 21.45 14.40 -0.52
C VAL A 235 22.77 14.95 -1.04
N LYS A 236 23.20 16.14 -0.59
CA LYS A 236 24.50 16.72 -0.97
C LYS A 236 25.66 15.81 -0.58
N GLU A 237 25.64 15.30 0.64
CA GLU A 237 26.66 14.39 1.15
C GLU A 237 26.72 13.10 0.33
N MET A 238 25.56 12.47 0.09
CA MET A 238 25.50 11.24 -0.73
C MET A 238 25.96 11.49 -2.16
N TYR A 239 25.57 12.61 -2.77
CA TYR A 239 26.00 12.97 -4.12
C TYR A 239 27.53 13.16 -4.20
N LYS A 240 28.13 13.92 -3.27
CA LYS A 240 29.59 14.11 -3.19
C LYS A 240 30.31 12.77 -3.07
N ARG A 241 29.88 11.90 -2.14
CA ARG A 241 30.46 10.55 -1.95
C ARG A 241 30.42 9.72 -3.24
N VAL A 242 29.27 9.68 -3.92
CA VAL A 242 29.10 8.95 -5.18
C VAL A 242 29.95 9.55 -6.31
N ARG A 243 30.09 10.88 -6.37
CA ARG A 243 30.87 11.57 -7.38
C ARG A 243 32.37 11.35 -7.22
N ILE A 244 32.89 11.44 -6.00
CA ILE A 244 34.29 11.12 -5.67
C ILE A 244 34.59 9.67 -6.09
N LEU A 245 33.70 8.74 -5.75
CA LEU A 245 33.81 7.33 -6.14
C LEU A 245 33.77 7.13 -7.67
N PHE A 246 32.95 7.91 -8.39
CA PHE A 246 32.93 7.86 -9.85
C PHE A 246 34.23 8.37 -10.48
N ASN A 247 34.80 9.43 -9.92
CA ASN A 247 36.04 10.05 -10.43
C ASN A 247 37.29 9.20 -10.13
N SER A 248 37.31 8.46 -9.01
CA SER A 248 38.43 7.57 -8.67
C SER A 248 38.49 6.32 -9.58
N MET A 249 37.36 5.91 -10.16
CA MET A 249 37.27 4.77 -11.08
C MET A 249 37.68 5.13 -12.52
N LYS A 250 38.98 5.03 -12.82
CA LYS A 250 39.51 5.20 -14.18
C LYS A 250 39.11 4.07 -15.15
N SER A 251 39.03 2.82 -14.67
CA SER A 251 38.69 1.63 -15.48
C SER A 251 37.38 0.97 -14.99
N ASP A 252 36.65 0.30 -15.89
CA ASP A 252 35.44 -0.46 -15.54
C ASP A 252 35.81 -1.87 -15.07
N THR A 253 36.42 -1.96 -13.89
CA THR A 253 36.69 -3.25 -13.25
C THR A 253 35.37 -3.89 -12.84
N ASN A 254 35.04 -5.05 -13.42
CA ASN A 254 33.88 -5.87 -13.04
C ASN A 254 32.51 -5.16 -13.11
N GLY A 255 32.35 -4.18 -14.00
CA GLY A 255 31.09 -3.42 -14.17
C GLY A 255 30.75 -2.46 -13.01
N GLN A 256 31.68 -2.22 -12.09
CA GLN A 256 31.47 -1.34 -10.94
C GLN A 256 31.22 0.11 -11.35
N ARG A 257 31.88 0.59 -12.41
CA ARG A 257 31.68 1.95 -12.91
C ARG A 257 30.27 2.13 -13.46
N ARG A 258 29.72 1.10 -14.11
CA ARG A 258 28.32 1.08 -14.56
C ARG A 258 27.33 1.10 -13.37
N LYS A 259 27.63 0.35 -12.30
CA LYS A 259 26.83 0.36 -11.06
C LYS A 259 26.81 1.75 -10.43
N VAL A 260 27.97 2.40 -10.29
CA VAL A 260 28.05 3.76 -9.73
C VAL A 260 27.39 4.81 -10.62
N ARG A 261 27.52 4.70 -11.95
CA ARG A 261 26.74 5.54 -12.89
C ARG A 261 25.23 5.39 -12.67
N THR A 262 24.77 4.17 -12.40
CA THR A 262 23.37 3.90 -12.06
C THR A 262 22.96 4.59 -10.76
N ILE A 263 23.82 4.63 -9.74
CA ILE A 263 23.57 5.40 -8.51
C ILE A 263 23.49 6.89 -8.83
N LEU A 264 24.44 7.42 -9.62
CA LEU A 264 24.49 8.84 -9.97
C LEU A 264 23.23 9.30 -10.71
N SER A 265 22.68 8.45 -11.60
CA SER A 265 21.41 8.73 -12.31
C SER A 265 20.17 8.86 -11.40
N LYS A 266 20.28 8.52 -10.11
CA LYS A 266 19.18 8.73 -9.14
C LYS A 266 19.03 10.19 -8.72
N PHE A 267 20.10 10.96 -8.82
CA PHE A 267 20.08 12.40 -8.59
C PHE A 267 19.71 13.04 -9.92
N SER A 268 18.51 13.63 -10.02
CA SER A 268 18.11 14.34 -11.24
C SER A 268 18.93 15.62 -11.40
N ASP A 269 19.11 16.07 -12.63
CA ASP A 269 19.86 17.30 -12.91
C ASP A 269 19.20 18.51 -12.22
N GLU A 270 17.87 18.54 -12.13
CA GLU A 270 17.12 19.56 -11.37
C GLU A 270 17.48 19.59 -9.87
N ILE A 271 17.63 18.42 -9.24
CA ILE A 271 18.03 18.34 -7.82
C ILE A 271 19.46 18.85 -7.66
N ILE A 272 20.35 18.48 -8.57
CA ILE A 272 21.75 18.88 -8.54
C ILE A 272 21.89 20.39 -8.74
N ASP A 273 21.20 20.96 -9.71
CA ASP A 273 21.29 22.39 -10.03
C ASP A 273 20.73 23.25 -8.89
N ASN A 274 19.67 22.80 -8.22
CA ASN A 274 19.12 23.48 -7.04
C ASN A 274 20.06 23.40 -5.82
N LEU A 275 20.68 22.24 -5.57
CA LEU A 275 21.54 22.02 -4.39
C LEU A 275 22.96 22.55 -4.57
N PHE A 276 23.43 22.65 -5.82
CA PHE A 276 24.79 23.05 -6.17
C PHE A 276 24.82 24.10 -7.29
N PRO A 277 24.51 25.37 -6.98
CA PRO A 277 24.55 26.48 -7.94
C PRO A 277 25.95 26.66 -8.57
N SER A 278 27.01 26.32 -7.83
CA SER A 278 28.40 26.38 -8.27
C SER A 278 29.01 24.97 -8.35
N ARG A 279 28.93 24.33 -9.54
CA ARG A 279 29.50 22.99 -9.81
C ARG A 279 31.00 22.89 -9.55
N GLN A 280 31.73 24.02 -9.56
CA GLN A 280 33.18 24.10 -9.36
C GLN A 280 33.68 23.62 -7.98
N VAL A 281 32.82 23.59 -6.95
CA VAL A 281 33.19 23.10 -5.61
C VAL A 281 33.30 21.57 -5.57
N ILE A 282 32.65 20.87 -6.51
CA ILE A 282 32.55 19.40 -6.50
C ILE A 282 33.77 18.75 -7.17
N ASP A 283 34.32 19.39 -8.21
CA ASP A 283 35.50 18.88 -8.91
C ASP A 283 36.79 19.09 -8.10
N ASN A 284 36.78 19.99 -7.11
CA ASN A 284 37.90 20.27 -6.20
C ASN A 284 37.80 19.56 -4.84
N ALA A 285 36.73 18.79 -4.58
CA ALA A 285 36.62 18.00 -3.36
C ALA A 285 37.73 16.93 -3.36
N ASN A 286 38.66 17.13 -2.43
CA ASN A 286 39.97 16.49 -2.32
C ASN A 286 40.02 15.01 -2.74
N LYS A 287 41.16 14.66 -3.36
CA LYS A 287 41.68 13.30 -3.50
C LYS A 287 41.99 12.67 -2.13
N GLU A 288 41.00 12.56 -1.25
CA GLU A 288 41.12 11.63 -0.13
C GLU A 288 40.88 10.23 -0.71
N GLU A 289 41.97 9.48 -0.81
CA GLU A 289 41.99 8.07 -1.16
C GLU A 289 41.23 7.27 -0.09
N ASP A 290 39.90 7.24 -0.17
CA ASP A 290 39.15 6.18 0.50
C ASP A 290 39.14 4.94 -0.43
N GLY A 291 40.26 4.23 -0.43
CA GLY A 291 40.46 2.95 -1.14
C GLY A 291 39.51 1.82 -0.68
N GLY A 292 38.56 2.09 0.22
CA GLY A 292 37.70 1.12 0.85
C GLY A 292 36.38 0.77 0.14
N PHE A 293 36.03 1.41 -0.99
CA PHE A 293 34.69 1.29 -1.59
C PHE A 293 34.46 0.12 -2.56
N CYS A 294 35.46 -0.72 -2.85
CA CYS A 294 35.37 -1.75 -3.91
C CYS A 294 34.53 -3.01 -3.59
N SER A 295 33.87 -3.11 -2.43
CA SER A 295 32.99 -4.25 -2.13
C SER A 295 31.59 -4.04 -2.70
N GLU A 296 31.06 -5.03 -3.43
CA GLU A 296 29.70 -4.99 -3.97
C GLU A 296 28.64 -4.74 -2.90
N ALA A 297 28.81 -5.26 -1.69
CA ALA A 297 27.92 -5.00 -0.57
C ALA A 297 27.90 -3.51 -0.16
N LYS A 298 29.06 -2.83 -0.20
CA LYS A 298 29.16 -1.39 0.08
C LYS A 298 28.48 -0.57 -1.02
N LEU A 299 28.61 -0.95 -2.30
CA LEU A 299 27.88 -0.29 -3.40
C LEU A 299 26.37 -0.46 -3.28
N ILE A 300 25.89 -1.65 -2.91
CA ILE A 300 24.46 -1.91 -2.68
C ILE A 300 23.94 -1.05 -1.51
N SER A 301 24.70 -0.98 -0.42
CA SER A 301 24.37 -0.13 0.73
C SER A 301 24.33 1.36 0.35
N LEU A 302 25.32 1.82 -0.42
CA LEU A 302 25.39 3.19 -0.91
C LEU A 302 24.18 3.51 -1.81
N HIS A 303 23.85 2.63 -2.75
CA HIS A 303 22.68 2.80 -3.62
C HIS A 303 21.38 2.84 -2.83
N LYS A 304 21.21 1.97 -1.82
CA LYS A 304 20.05 1.98 -0.90
C LYS A 304 19.94 3.33 -0.18
N LYS A 305 21.03 3.83 0.39
CA LYS A 305 21.08 5.13 1.08
C LYS A 305 20.76 6.29 0.13
N SER A 306 21.31 6.29 -1.09
CA SER A 306 21.01 7.31 -2.09
C SER A 306 19.54 7.31 -2.51
N ILE A 307 18.92 6.13 -2.69
CA ILE A 307 17.48 6.02 -2.99
C ILE A 307 16.67 6.64 -1.85
N TYR A 308 16.98 6.28 -0.60
CA TYR A 308 16.26 6.80 0.57
C TYR A 308 16.43 8.32 0.71
N ALA A 309 17.64 8.85 0.58
CA ALA A 309 17.92 10.28 0.67
C ALA A 309 17.11 11.09 -0.36
N VAL A 310 17.07 10.63 -1.62
CA VAL A 310 16.30 11.29 -2.69
C VAL A 310 14.78 11.18 -2.44
N GLN A 311 14.30 10.04 -1.95
CA GLN A 311 12.88 9.89 -1.59
C GLN A 311 12.49 10.84 -0.46
N THR A 312 13.31 10.93 0.59
CA THR A 312 13.08 11.83 1.73
C THR A 312 13.07 13.29 1.27
N LEU A 313 14.04 13.71 0.44
CA LEU A 313 14.07 15.08 -0.10
C LEU A 313 12.82 15.40 -0.92
N ASN A 314 12.38 14.50 -1.78
CA ASN A 314 11.15 14.72 -2.57
C ASN A 314 9.92 14.84 -1.67
N ASN A 315 9.83 14.02 -0.62
CA ASN A 315 8.72 14.06 0.34
C ASN A 315 8.72 15.37 1.14
N THR A 316 9.85 15.78 1.71
CA THR A 316 9.95 17.03 2.48
C THR A 316 9.73 18.26 1.61
N THR A 317 10.22 18.24 0.36
CA THR A 317 9.98 19.30 -0.61
C THR A 317 8.51 19.40 -1.02
N ALA A 318 7.82 18.27 -1.17
CA ALA A 318 6.39 18.26 -1.49
C ALA A 318 5.53 18.77 -0.33
N LEU A 319 5.92 18.46 0.91
CA LEU A 319 5.25 18.98 2.11
C LEU A 319 5.51 20.48 2.32
N TRP A 320 6.67 20.98 1.90
CA TRP A 320 7.05 22.40 2.01
C TRP A 320 6.31 23.32 1.03
N LYS A 321 5.85 22.78 -0.11
CA LYS A 321 5.10 23.53 -1.13
C LYS A 321 3.64 23.70 -0.75
#